data_AF-A0A655F1P5-F1
#
_entry.id   AF-A0A655F1P5-F1
#
_cell.length_a   1.000
_cell.length_b   1.000
_cell.length_c   1.000
_cell.angle_alpha   90.00
_cell.angle_beta   90.00
_cell.angle_gamma   90.00
#
_symmetry.space_group_name_H-M   'P 1'
#
loop_
_entity.id
_entity.type
_entity.pdbx_description
1 polymer ?
#
loop_
_entity_poly.entity_id
_entity_poly.type
_entity_poly.pdbx_seq_one_letter_code
_entity_poly.pdbx_strand_id
1 'polypeptide(L)'
;MAYIGISFLDQASQRGLGEAQLGNSSGNFLLPDAQSIQAAAAGFASKTPANQAISMIDGPAPDGYPIINYEYAIVNNRQKDAATAQTLQAFLHWAITDGNKASFLDQVHFQPLPPAVVKLSDALIATISS
;
A
#
# COMPACT_ATOMS: atom_id res chain seq x y z
N MET A 1 -7.88 -0.06 21.40
CA MET A 1 -6.75 -0.72 20.73
C MET A 1 -6.14 0.28 19.76
N ALA A 2 -4.85 0.58 19.88
CA ALA A 2 -4.14 1.39 18.89
C ALA A 2 -3.43 0.43 17.93
N TYR A 3 -3.73 0.53 16.64
CA TYR A 3 -2.94 -0.11 15.59
C TYR A 3 -1.77 0.84 15.26
N ILE A 4 -0.55 0.32 15.29
CA ILE A 4 0.65 1.06 14.89
C ILE A 4 1.09 0.45 13.55
N GLY A 5 1.09 1.26 12.50
CA GLY A 5 1.56 0.83 11.19
C GLY A 5 3.09 0.66 11.17
N ILE A 6 3.59 -0.04 10.15
CA ILE A 6 5.03 -0.29 10.00
C ILE A 6 5.87 1.00 9.85
N SER A 7 5.24 2.10 9.47
CA SER A 7 5.86 3.43 9.44
C SER A 7 6.37 3.93 10.81
N PHE A 8 6.00 3.25 11.90
CA PHE A 8 6.48 3.54 13.26
C PHE A 8 7.52 2.54 13.79
N LEU A 9 7.97 1.59 12.96
CA LEU A 9 8.87 0.50 13.37
C LEU A 9 10.19 1.04 13.95
N ASP A 10 10.76 2.07 13.36
CA ASP A 10 12.02 2.66 13.83
C ASP A 10 11.88 3.25 15.23
N GLN A 11 10.79 3.99 15.48
CA GLN A 11 10.50 4.60 16.77
C GLN A 11 10.19 3.55 17.84
N ALA A 12 9.50 2.46 17.47
CA ALA A 12 9.24 1.33 18.37
C ALA A 12 10.55 0.62 18.75
N SER A 13 11.41 0.36 17.75
CA SER A 13 12.71 -0.28 17.93
C SER A 13 13.65 0.56 18.79
N GLN A 14 13.71 1.87 18.55
CA GLN A 14 14.48 2.82 19.38
C GLN A 14 14.03 2.85 20.84
N ARG A 15 12.78 2.51 21.12
CA ARG A 15 12.22 2.40 22.48
C ARG A 15 12.38 1.00 23.09
N GLY A 16 13.05 0.08 22.40
CA GLY A 16 13.29 -1.28 22.88
C GLY A 16 12.03 -2.15 22.90
N LEU A 17 11.01 -1.81 22.12
CA LEU A 17 9.84 -2.67 21.96
C LEU A 17 10.20 -3.87 21.08
N GLY A 18 9.78 -5.07 21.48
CA GLY A 18 9.99 -6.28 20.69
C GLY A 18 9.06 -6.34 19.47
N GLU A 19 9.53 -6.98 18.42
CA GLU A 19 8.79 -7.22 17.18
C GLU A 19 8.49 -8.73 17.03
N ALA A 20 7.25 -9.07 16.67
CA ALA A 20 6.81 -10.44 16.51
C ALA A 20 6.87 -10.89 15.04
N GLN A 21 7.30 -12.13 14.83
CA GLN A 21 7.05 -12.82 13.56
C GLN A 21 5.61 -13.32 13.56
N LEU A 22 4.88 -13.09 12.48
CA LEU A 22 3.48 -13.51 12.34
C LEU A 22 3.36 -14.71 11.42
N GLY A 23 2.54 -15.68 11.84
CA GLY A 23 2.24 -16.87 11.06
C GLY A 23 1.28 -16.57 9.92
N ASN A 24 1.60 -17.03 8.71
CA ASN A 24 0.68 -17.04 7.57
C ASN A 24 -0.03 -18.40 7.43
N SER A 25 -1.04 -18.44 6.55
CA SER A 25 -1.83 -19.65 6.24
C SER A 25 -1.01 -20.83 5.70
N SER A 26 0.22 -20.60 5.25
CA SER A 26 1.16 -21.66 4.84
C SER A 26 1.97 -22.24 6.01
N GLY A 27 1.78 -21.74 7.23
CA GLY A 27 2.46 -22.21 8.44
C GLY A 27 3.83 -21.58 8.70
N ASN A 28 4.24 -20.59 7.90
CA ASN A 28 5.51 -19.90 8.04
C ASN A 28 5.35 -18.64 8.91
N PHE A 29 6.34 -18.35 9.75
CA PHE A 29 6.39 -17.15 10.58
C PHE A 29 7.37 -16.15 9.99
N LEU A 30 6.91 -14.92 9.73
CA LEU A 30 7.64 -13.92 8.97
C LEU A 30 7.66 -12.57 9.70
N LEU A 31 8.76 -11.82 9.56
CA LEU A 31 8.80 -10.40 9.88
C LEU A 31 8.22 -9.58 8.71
N PRO A 32 7.73 -8.35 8.95
CA PRO A 32 7.22 -7.48 7.89
C PRO A 32 8.36 -6.73 7.17
N ASP A 33 9.24 -7.45 6.50
CA ASP A 33 10.31 -6.83 5.71
C ASP A 33 9.92 -6.63 4.23
N ALA A 34 10.78 -5.94 3.48
CA ALA A 34 10.53 -5.67 2.07
C ALA A 34 10.27 -6.95 1.24
N GLN A 35 10.99 -8.03 1.52
CA GLN A 35 10.87 -9.29 0.77
C GLN A 35 9.53 -9.96 1.08
N SER A 36 9.16 -10.10 2.36
CA SER A 36 7.92 -10.78 2.76
C SER A 36 6.67 -9.97 2.40
N ILE A 37 6.73 -8.64 2.43
CA ILE A 37 5.65 -7.76 1.98
C ILE A 37 5.46 -7.86 0.47
N GLN A 38 6.55 -7.83 -0.31
CA GLN A 38 6.48 -7.98 -1.77
C GLN A 38 5.95 -9.37 -2.18
N ALA A 39 6.38 -10.43 -1.49
CA ALA A 39 5.89 -11.78 -1.72
C ALA A 39 4.38 -11.90 -1.50
N ALA A 40 3.87 -11.30 -0.41
CA ALA A 40 2.44 -11.24 -0.14
C ALA A 40 1.70 -10.44 -1.23
N ALA A 41 2.17 -9.23 -1.57
CA ALA A 41 1.53 -8.36 -2.55
C ALA A 41 1.45 -8.98 -3.96
N ALA A 42 2.48 -9.72 -4.37
CA ALA A 42 2.49 -10.44 -5.64
C ALA A 42 1.33 -11.45 -5.78
N GLY A 43 0.86 -12.03 -4.67
CA GLY A 43 -0.27 -12.96 -4.63
C GLY A 43 -1.64 -12.32 -4.91
N PHE A 44 -1.72 -10.99 -4.86
CA PHE A 44 -2.96 -10.20 -5.03
C PHE A 44 -2.93 -9.23 -6.22
N ALA A 45 -1.75 -8.89 -6.75
CA ALA A 45 -1.60 -7.89 -7.81
C ALA A 45 -2.50 -8.16 -9.04
N SER A 46 -2.63 -9.42 -9.47
CA SER A 46 -3.49 -9.82 -10.59
C SER A 46 -4.97 -9.99 -10.23
N LYS A 47 -5.31 -10.02 -8.93
CA LYS A 47 -6.66 -10.20 -8.38
C LYS A 47 -7.29 -8.89 -7.93
N THR A 48 -6.53 -7.79 -7.98
CA THR A 48 -6.99 -6.48 -7.52
C THR A 48 -8.16 -6.01 -8.41
N PRO A 49 -9.35 -5.74 -7.85
CA PRO A 49 -10.51 -5.33 -8.63
C PRO A 49 -10.37 -3.89 -9.13
N ALA A 50 -11.22 -3.49 -10.09
CA ALA A 50 -11.16 -2.16 -10.70
C ALA A 50 -11.38 -1.00 -9.69
N ASN A 51 -12.20 -1.22 -8.66
CA ASN A 51 -12.40 -0.24 -7.57
C ASN A 51 -11.32 -0.35 -6.47
N GLN A 52 -10.33 -1.22 -6.66
CA GLN A 52 -9.21 -1.52 -5.78
C GLN A 52 -9.57 -2.01 -4.36
N ALA A 53 -10.86 -2.14 -4.03
CA ALA A 53 -11.31 -2.59 -2.72
C ALA A 53 -11.05 -4.10 -2.55
N ILE A 54 -9.93 -4.44 -1.93
CA ILE A 54 -9.50 -5.81 -1.68
C ILE A 54 -8.85 -5.94 -0.30
N SER A 55 -9.09 -7.07 0.36
CA SER A 55 -8.31 -7.50 1.52
C SER A 55 -7.11 -8.30 1.04
N MET A 56 -5.93 -7.97 1.55
CA MET A 56 -4.69 -8.71 1.31
C MET A 56 -4.18 -9.43 2.57
N ILE A 57 -5.06 -9.60 3.55
CA ILE A 57 -4.77 -10.29 4.81
C ILE A 57 -4.70 -11.80 4.59
N ASP A 58 -3.69 -12.43 5.20
CA ASP A 58 -3.43 -13.87 5.22
C ASP A 58 -3.44 -14.51 3.83
N GLY A 59 -2.71 -13.88 2.90
CA GLY A 59 -2.59 -14.34 1.53
C GLY A 59 -1.95 -15.72 1.37
N PRO A 60 -2.08 -16.34 0.18
CA PRO A 60 -1.63 -17.71 -0.06
C PRO A 60 -0.12 -17.84 -0.33
N ALA A 61 0.65 -16.74 -0.29
CA ALA A 61 2.07 -16.76 -0.60
C ALA A 61 2.86 -17.36 0.59
N PRO A 62 3.61 -18.46 0.42
CA PRO A 62 4.32 -19.10 1.52
C PRO A 62 5.32 -18.19 2.23
N ASP A 63 5.97 -17.31 1.48
CA ASP A 63 6.94 -16.34 1.99
C ASP A 63 6.31 -14.96 2.24
N GLY A 64 4.97 -14.86 2.18
CA GLY A 64 4.23 -13.61 2.30
C GLY A 64 3.88 -13.27 3.74
N TYR A 65 4.19 -12.04 4.17
CA TYR A 65 3.75 -11.53 5.47
C TYR A 65 2.20 -11.46 5.54
N PRO A 66 1.57 -11.94 6.62
CA PRO A 66 0.12 -12.13 6.65
C PRO A 66 -0.70 -10.85 6.83
N ILE A 67 -0.08 -9.70 7.16
CA ILE A 67 -0.81 -8.45 7.38
C ILE A 67 -0.22 -7.36 6.47
N ILE A 68 -0.76 -7.25 5.27
CA ILE A 68 -0.45 -6.17 4.32
C ILE A 68 -1.73 -5.49 3.85
N ASN A 69 -1.63 -4.23 3.43
CA ASN A 69 -2.74 -3.44 2.90
C ASN A 69 -2.27 -2.51 1.77
N TYR A 70 -3.23 -2.05 0.97
CA TYR A 70 -3.03 -0.82 0.21
C TYR A 70 -3.31 0.37 1.12
N GLU A 71 -2.52 1.43 0.97
CA GLU A 71 -2.87 2.74 1.50
C GLU A 71 -3.79 3.44 0.52
N TYR A 72 -4.93 3.94 1.00
CA TYR A 72 -5.97 4.51 0.15
C TYR A 72 -6.10 6.01 0.35
N ALA A 73 -6.12 6.75 -0.76
CA ALA A 73 -6.65 8.10 -0.80
C ALA A 73 -8.17 8.03 -1.05
N ILE A 74 -8.98 8.36 -0.04
CA ILE A 74 -10.44 8.40 -0.19
C ILE A 74 -10.83 9.76 -0.77
N VAL A 75 -11.26 9.79 -2.03
CA VAL A 75 -11.58 11.00 -2.79
C VAL A 75 -12.94 10.89 -3.47
N ASN A 76 -13.61 12.03 -3.64
CA ASN A 76 -14.85 12.12 -4.42
C ASN A 76 -14.53 12.38 -5.90
N ASN A 77 -15.34 11.86 -6.82
CA ASN A 77 -15.18 12.10 -8.25
C ASN A 77 -15.58 13.52 -8.69
N ARG A 78 -16.23 14.31 -7.82
CA ARG A 78 -16.57 15.72 -8.03
C ARG A 78 -15.82 16.62 -7.05
N GLN A 79 -15.13 17.60 -7.63
CA GLN A 79 -14.40 18.64 -6.92
C GLN A 79 -15.09 19.99 -7.14
N LYS A 80 -14.75 20.97 -6.29
CA LYS A 80 -15.41 22.29 -6.31
C LYS A 80 -15.27 23.06 -7.64
N ASP A 81 -14.19 22.84 -8.37
CA ASP A 81 -13.89 23.49 -9.64
C ASP A 81 -12.87 22.67 -10.45
N ALA A 82 -12.76 22.98 -11.75
CA ALA A 82 -11.90 22.25 -12.67
C ALA A 82 -10.41 22.33 -12.31
N ALA A 83 -9.95 23.47 -11.76
CA ALA A 83 -8.56 23.65 -11.33
C ALA A 83 -8.21 22.71 -10.16
N THR A 84 -9.13 22.54 -9.22
CA THR A 84 -9.00 21.63 -8.08
C THR A 84 -9.01 20.18 -8.55
N ALA A 85 -9.92 19.82 -9.48
CA ALA A 85 -9.94 18.48 -10.08
C ALA A 85 -8.60 18.15 -10.76
N GLN A 86 -8.09 19.05 -11.61
CA GLN A 86 -6.83 18.85 -12.31
C GLN A 86 -5.63 18.75 -11.35
N THR A 87 -5.60 19.61 -10.32
CA THR A 87 -4.51 19.60 -9.32
C THR A 87 -4.55 18.30 -8.50
N LEU A 88 -5.73 17.84 -8.10
CA LEU A 88 -5.89 16.58 -7.38
C LEU A 88 -5.47 15.39 -8.25
N GLN A 89 -5.85 15.37 -9.53
CA GLN A 89 -5.38 14.34 -10.46
C GLN A 89 -3.86 14.31 -10.55
N ALA A 90 -3.24 15.48 -10.77
CA ALA A 90 -1.78 15.58 -10.90
C ALA A 90 -1.06 15.12 -9.64
N PHE A 91 -1.56 15.49 -8.46
CA PHE A 91 -0.98 15.08 -7.18
C PHE A 91 -1.09 13.58 -6.95
N LEU A 92 -2.27 12.99 -7.16
CA LEU A 92 -2.46 11.55 -6.94
C LEU A 92 -1.64 10.73 -7.94
N HIS A 93 -1.57 11.15 -9.20
CA HIS A 93 -0.72 10.52 -10.21
C HIS A 93 0.76 10.60 -9.83
N TRP A 94 1.23 11.77 -9.38
CA TRP A 94 2.59 11.94 -8.88
C TRP A 94 2.88 11.02 -7.68
N ALA A 95 1.95 10.91 -6.73
CA ALA A 95 2.13 10.10 -5.53
C ALA A 95 2.31 8.62 -5.86
N ILE A 96 1.54 8.09 -6.83
CA ILE A 96 1.65 6.69 -7.24
C ILE A 96 2.80 6.41 -8.24
N THR A 97 3.53 7.45 -8.67
CA THR A 97 4.67 7.33 -9.58
C THR A 97 5.95 7.79 -8.89
N ASP A 98 6.24 9.09 -8.91
CA ASP A 98 7.41 9.69 -8.26
C ASP A 98 7.42 9.50 -6.73
N GLY A 99 6.25 9.62 -6.09
CA GLY A 99 6.08 9.36 -4.66
C GLY A 99 6.25 7.89 -4.27
N ASN A 100 6.12 6.96 -5.22
CA ASN A 100 6.35 5.52 -5.02
C ASN A 100 7.84 5.14 -5.13
N LYS A 101 8.76 6.10 -5.31
CA LYS A 101 10.20 5.83 -5.33
C LYS A 101 10.70 5.46 -3.93
N ALA A 102 11.70 4.60 -3.89
CA ALA A 102 12.39 4.14 -2.67
C ALA A 102 12.83 5.30 -1.75
N SER A 103 13.24 6.43 -2.32
CA SER A 103 13.62 7.62 -1.55
C SER A 103 12.53 8.15 -0.63
N PHE A 104 11.25 7.85 -0.90
CA PHE A 104 10.12 8.19 -0.04
C PHE A 104 9.64 6.98 0.76
N LEU A 105 9.44 5.83 0.11
CA LEU A 105 8.79 4.68 0.72
C LEU A 105 9.66 3.98 1.77
N ASP A 106 10.97 3.89 1.54
CA ASP A 106 11.90 3.17 2.43
C ASP A 106 11.99 3.85 3.80
N GLN A 107 11.75 5.17 3.87
CA GLN A 107 11.73 5.92 5.13
C GLN A 107 10.60 5.50 6.08
N VAL A 108 9.59 4.82 5.54
CA VAL A 108 8.40 4.38 6.29
C VAL A 108 8.11 2.89 6.08
N HIS A 109 9.10 2.14 5.58
CA HIS A 109 9.03 0.70 5.34
C HIS A 109 7.90 0.26 4.39
N PHE A 110 7.48 1.15 3.49
CA PHE A 110 6.43 0.85 2.50
C PHE A 110 7.01 0.21 1.25
N GLN A 111 6.15 -0.46 0.49
CA GLN A 111 6.50 -1.08 -0.80
C GLN A 111 5.74 -0.40 -1.94
N PRO A 112 6.37 -0.25 -3.13
CA PRO A 112 5.74 0.40 -4.26
C PRO A 112 4.57 -0.42 -4.80
N LEU A 113 3.58 0.27 -5.37
CA LEU A 113 2.49 -0.40 -6.07
C LEU A 113 3.02 -1.22 -7.27
N PRO A 114 2.55 -2.46 -7.48
CA PRO A 114 2.86 -3.21 -8.68
C PRO A 114 2.38 -2.46 -9.94
N PRO A 115 3.06 -2.58 -11.10
CA PRO A 115 2.70 -1.83 -12.32
C PRO A 115 1.25 -2.03 -12.79
N ALA A 116 0.69 -3.23 -12.58
CA ALA A 116 -0.72 -3.50 -12.90
C ALA A 116 -1.68 -2.68 -12.03
N VAL A 117 -1.33 -2.48 -10.75
CA VAL A 117 -2.14 -1.72 -9.79
C VAL A 117 -2.01 -0.22 -10.02
N VAL A 118 -0.81 0.27 -10.41
CA VAL A 118 -0.62 1.67 -10.83
C VAL A 118 -1.58 2.03 -11.97
N LYS A 119 -1.74 1.15 -12.97
CA LYS A 119 -2.71 1.36 -14.07
C LYS A 119 -4.15 1.43 -13.59
N LEU A 120 -4.53 0.60 -12.60
CA LEU A 120 -5.86 0.66 -11.99
C LEU A 120 -6.06 1.98 -11.23
N SER A 121 -5.03 2.45 -10.52
CA SER A 121 -5.08 3.72 -9.80
C SER A 121 -5.25 4.90 -10.76
N ASP A 122 -4.48 4.94 -11.85
CA ASP A 122 -4.61 5.97 -12.90
C ASP A 122 -6.01 5.99 -13.51
N ALA A 123 -6.63 4.81 -13.71
CA ALA A 123 -7.99 4.72 -14.23
C ALA A 123 -9.01 5.37 -13.28
N LEU A 124 -8.86 5.22 -11.97
CA LEU A 124 -9.72 5.89 -10.97
C LEU A 124 -9.42 7.39 -10.91
N ILE A 125 -8.15 7.78 -10.90
CA ILE A 125 -7.71 9.19 -10.85
C ILE A 125 -8.29 9.97 -12.04
N ALA A 126 -8.28 9.40 -13.24
CA ALA A 126 -8.81 10.03 -14.45
C ALA A 126 -10.32 10.34 -14.39
N THR A 127 -11.07 9.73 -13.45
CA THR A 127 -12.51 10.00 -13.28
C THR A 127 -12.82 11.25 -12.46
N ILE A 128 -11.81 11.86 -11.82
CA ILE A 128 -11.98 13.05 -10.97
C ILE A 128 -12.30 14.26 -11.85
N SER A 129 -13.43 14.91 -11.61
CA SER A 129 -13.91 16.08 -12.37
C SER A 129 -14.54 17.10 -11.42
N SER A 130 -15.14 18.18 -11.95
CA SER A 130 -16.00 19.11 -11.20
C SER A 130 -17.46 18.93 -11.63
#